data_AF-A0A3M1ATP6-F1
#
_entry.id   AF-A0A3M1ATP6-F1
#
_cell.length_a   1.000
_cell.length_b   1.000
_cell.length_c   1.000
_cell.angle_alpha   90.00
_cell.angle_beta   90.00
_cell.angle_gamma   90.00
#
_symmetry.space_group_name_H-M   'P 1'
#
loop_
_entity.id
_entity.type
_entity.pdbx_description
1 polymer ?
#
loop_
_entity_poly.entity_id
_entity_poly.type
_entity_poly.pdbx_seq_one_letter_code
_entity_poly.pdbx_strand_id
1 'polypeptide(L)' 'VGLHAGELIQPWVLAVSRGMKISALASMIAPYPTLAEVNKRIAGSFYTDRLFSKGTQRLVRLLMKMR' A
#
# COMPACT_ATOMS: atom_id res chain seq x y z
N VAL A 1 -16.23 -4.35 10.22
CA VAL A 1 -16.78 -2.98 10.12
C VAL A 1 -16.31 -2.22 11.36
N GLY A 2 -15.79 -0.99 11.21
CA GLY A 2 -15.14 -0.24 12.30
C GLY A 2 -15.58 1.22 12.39
N LEU A 3 -15.18 1.90 13.46
CA LEU A 3 -15.48 3.31 13.72
C LEU A 3 -14.94 4.20 12.57
N HIS A 4 -15.74 5.20 12.14
CA HIS A 4 -15.40 6.14 11.05
C HIS A 4 -15.14 5.50 9.67
N ALA A 5 -15.65 4.29 9.40
CA ALA A 5 -15.47 3.64 8.09
C ALA A 5 -15.96 4.50 6.89
N GLY A 6 -16.99 5.33 7.08
CA GLY A 6 -17.48 6.26 6.06
C GLY A 6 -16.52 7.40 5.73
N GLU A 7 -15.65 7.80 6.66
CA GLU A 7 -14.59 8.79 6.39
C GLU A 7 -13.36 8.13 5.75
N LEU A 8 -13.08 6.89 6.13
CA LEU A 8 -11.95 6.11 5.60
C LEU A 8 -12.16 5.67 4.15
N ILE A 9 -13.39 5.61 3.64
CA ILE A 9 -13.66 5.15 2.28
C ILE A 9 -13.43 6.24 1.21
N GLN A 10 -13.42 7.52 1.59
CA GLN A 10 -13.31 8.64 0.65
C GLN A 10 -12.09 8.56 -0.30
N PRO A 11 -10.87 8.22 0.17
CA PRO A 11 -9.72 8.05 -0.71
C PRO A 11 -9.90 6.91 -1.74
N TRP A 12 -10.61 5.85 -1.37
CA TRP A 12 -10.90 4.72 -2.27
C TRP A 12 -11.94 5.08 -3.33
N VAL A 13 -12.98 5.83 -2.96
CA VAL A 13 -13.97 6.36 -3.92
C VAL A 13 -13.28 7.24 -4.96
N LEU A 14 -12.40 8.14 -4.52
CA LEU A 14 -11.61 8.98 -5.43
C LEU A 14 -10.73 8.13 -6.35
N ALA A 15 -10.00 7.15 -5.79
CA ALA A 15 -9.13 6.27 -6.55
C ALA A 15 -9.87 5.50 -7.64
N VAL A 16 -11.05 4.95 -7.32
CA VAL A 16 -11.88 4.22 -8.29
C VAL A 16 -12.45 5.17 -9.34
N SER A 17 -12.99 6.34 -8.93
CA SER A 17 -13.58 7.32 -9.86
C SER A 17 -12.57 7.87 -10.88
N ARG A 18 -11.28 7.90 -10.52
CA ARG A 18 -10.20 8.41 -11.36
C ARG A 18 -9.32 7.31 -11.96
N GLY A 19 -9.64 6.03 -11.74
CA GLY A 19 -8.84 4.91 -12.24
C GLY A 19 -7.39 4.92 -11.74
N MET A 20 -7.17 5.39 -10.51
CA MET A 20 -5.82 5.52 -9.94
C MET A 20 -5.20 4.14 -9.67
N LYS A 21 -3.89 4.05 -9.90
CA LYS A 21 -3.11 2.84 -9.54
C LYS A 21 -2.99 2.73 -8.02
N ILE A 22 -2.96 1.50 -7.50
CA ILE A 22 -2.77 1.22 -6.07
C ILE A 22 -1.46 1.82 -5.54
N SER A 23 -0.43 1.94 -6.40
CA SER A 23 0.81 2.63 -6.06
C SER A 23 0.59 4.08 -5.61
N ALA A 24 -0.35 4.81 -6.22
CA ALA A 24 -0.67 6.17 -5.83
C ALA A 24 -1.27 6.24 -4.42
N LEU A 25 -2.08 5.23 -4.06
CA LEU A 25 -2.66 5.12 -2.73
C LEU A 25 -1.62 4.69 -1.69
N ALA A 26 -0.70 3.80 -2.05
CA ALA A 26 0.40 3.36 -1.19
C ALA A 26 1.43 4.47 -0.92
N SER A 27 1.64 5.36 -1.90
CA SER A 27 2.50 6.55 -1.78
C SER A 27 1.87 7.71 -0.99
N MET A 28 0.57 7.64 -0.70
CA MET A 28 -0.11 8.66 0.09
C MET A 28 0.46 8.74 1.51
N ILE A 29 0.72 9.96 2.00
CA ILE A 29 1.17 10.20 3.37
C ILE A 29 -0.07 10.47 4.23
N ALA A 30 -0.50 9.44 4.96
CA ALA A 30 -1.54 9.62 5.97
C ALA A 30 -0.95 10.31 7.22
N PRO A 31 -1.69 11.25 7.85
CA PRO A 31 -1.28 11.84 9.13
C PRO A 31 -1.17 10.79 10.24
N TYR A 32 -0.20 10.95 11.14
CA TYR A 32 0.02 10.10 12.31
C TYR A 32 -0.23 10.88 13.61
N PRO A 33 -0.82 10.30 14.67
CA PRO A 33 -1.46 8.98 14.75
C PRO A 33 -2.97 9.06 14.38
N THR A 34 -3.40 8.43 13.27
CA THR A 34 -4.83 8.47 12.85
C THR A 34 -5.34 7.13 12.28
N LEU A 35 -6.68 6.94 12.30
CA LEU A 35 -7.33 5.80 11.65
C LEU A 35 -7.06 5.74 10.14
N ALA A 36 -6.72 6.87 9.51
CA ALA A 36 -6.42 6.95 8.08
C ALA A 36 -5.14 6.20 7.68
N GLU A 37 -4.26 5.90 8.64
CA GLU A 37 -3.07 5.05 8.42
C GLU A 37 -3.42 3.65 7.90
N VAL A 38 -4.60 3.15 8.26
CA VAL A 38 -5.09 1.85 7.79
C VAL A 38 -5.17 1.81 6.27
N ASN A 39 -5.61 2.89 5.62
CA ASN A 39 -5.68 2.97 4.16
C ASN A 39 -4.30 2.81 3.51
N LYS A 40 -3.28 3.47 4.08
CA LYS A 40 -1.90 3.35 3.61
C LYS A 40 -1.37 1.92 3.81
N ARG A 41 -1.66 1.31 4.95
CA ARG A 41 -1.24 -0.07 5.26
C ARG A 41 -1.87 -1.09 4.32
N ILE A 42 -3.16 -0.94 4.03
CA ILE A 42 -3.89 -1.82 3.08
C ILE A 42 -3.37 -1.64 1.65
N ALA A 43 -3.13 -0.39 1.23
CA ALA A 43 -2.54 -0.12 -0.08
C ALA A 43 -1.13 -0.73 -0.21
N GLY A 44 -0.34 -0.71 0.87
CA GLY A 44 0.97 -1.36 0.95
C GLY A 44 0.89 -2.89 0.94
N SER A 45 -0.08 -3.48 1.63
CA SER A 45 -0.26 -4.94 1.67
C SER A 45 -0.60 -5.54 0.31
N PHE A 46 -1.12 -4.76 -0.64
CA PHE A 46 -1.29 -5.25 -2.02
C PHE A 46 0.03 -5.70 -2.66
N TYR A 47 1.15 -5.06 -2.29
CA TYR A 47 2.45 -5.37 -2.86
C TYR A 47 3.23 -6.42 -2.06
N THR A 48 2.76 -6.86 -0.87
CA THR A 48 3.54 -7.77 -0.01
C THR A 48 3.79 -9.10 -0.68
N ASP A 49 2.80 -9.68 -1.36
CA ASP A 49 2.94 -10.99 -2.01
C ASP A 49 3.97 -10.96 -3.13
N ARG A 50 3.99 -9.85 -3.89
CA ARG A 50 4.97 -9.64 -4.96
C ARG A 50 6.36 -9.33 -4.41
N LEU A 51 6.43 -8.52 -3.36
CA LEU A 51 7.69 -8.09 -2.72
C LEU A 51 8.40 -9.26 -2.05
N PHE A 52 7.67 -10.14 -1.37
CA PHE A 52 8.22 -11.30 -0.66
C PHE A 52 8.20 -12.60 -1.48
N SER A 53 7.92 -12.52 -2.78
CA SER A 53 7.97 -13.67 -3.68
C SER A 53 9.39 -14.26 -3.79
N LYS A 54 9.48 -15.57 -4.06
CA LYS A 54 10.77 -16.27 -4.26
C LYS A 54 11.63 -15.62 -5.37
N GLY A 55 10.99 -15.05 -6.39
CA GLY A 55 11.66 -14.34 -7.47
C GLY A 55 12.33 -13.04 -6.99
N THR A 56 11.58 -12.19 -6.30
CA THR A 56 12.10 -10.94 -5.72
C THR A 56 13.20 -11.21 -4.69
N GLN A 57 13.03 -12.22 -3.83
CA GLN A 57 14.06 -12.62 -2.87
C GLN A 57 15.35 -13.13 -3.53
N ARG A 58 15.27 -13.79 -4.69
CA ARG A 58 16.47 -14.19 -5.45
C ARG A 58 17.16 -12.98 -6.07
N LEU A 59 16.40 -12.04 -6.63
CA LEU A 59 16.93 -10.79 -7.17
C LEU A 59 17.64 -9.97 -6.09
N VAL A 60 17.00 -9.78 -4.92
CA VAL A 60 17.61 -9.08 -3.79
C VAL A 60 18.88 -9.78 -3.33
N ARG A 61 18.89 -11.11 -3.23
CA ARG A 61 20.11 -11.88 -2.90
C ARG A 61 21.22 -11.71 -3.92
N LEU A 62 20.91 -11.67 -5.21
CA LEU A 62 21.89 -11.40 -6.27
C LEU A 62 22.49 -9.99 -6.12
N LEU A 63 21.65 -8.98 -5.89
CA LEU A 63 22.09 -7.60 -5.68
C LEU A 63 22.96 -7.46 -4.42
N MET A 64 22.60 -8.10 -3.31
CA MET A 64 23.40 -8.10 -2.09
C MET A 64 24.74 -8.81 -2.26
N LYS A 65 24.85 -9.76 -3.20
CA LYS A 65 26.10 -10.48 -3.50
C LYS A 65 27.02 -9.70 -4.45
N MET A 66 26.48 -8.76 -5.23
CA MET A 66 27.24 -7.88 -6.14
C MET A 66 27.75 -6.60 -5.47
N ARG A 67 27.48 -6.43 -4.16
CA ARG A 67 27.99 -5.35 -3.33
C ARG A 67 29.09 -5.88 -2.41
#